data_AF-A0A920EDT1-F1
#
_entry.id   AF-A0A920EDT1-F1
#
_cell.length_a   1.000
_cell.length_b   1.000
_cell.length_c   1.000
_cell.angle_alpha   90.00
_cell.angle_beta   90.00
_cell.angle_gamma   90.00
#
_symmetry.space_group_name_H-M   'P 1'
#
loop_
_entity.id
_entity.type
_entity.pdbx_description
1 polymer ?
#
loop_
_entity_poly.entity_id
_entity_poly.type
_entity_poly.pdbx_seq_one_letter_code
_entity_poly.pdbx_strand_id
1 'polypeptide(L)'
;MGPWVLFPESSNTRKIISAALKERGSSVEVVADSPQPEVLKEMVNLGIGWTVLPNVQAEDGPRPLTPSSILSTRNLIVAFARMQLKVRQCYHF
;
A
#
# COMPACT_ATOMS: atom_id res chain seq x y z
N MET A 1 -7.77 17.41 -2.21
CA MET A 1 -7.02 17.43 -0.94
C MET A 1 -5.54 17.33 -1.26
N GLY A 2 -4.68 17.99 -0.49
CA GLY A 2 -3.21 18.01 -0.63
C GLY A 2 -2.64 18.98 0.41
N PRO A 3 -1.43 18.78 0.95
CA PRO A 3 -0.33 17.92 0.49
C PRO A 3 -0.37 16.45 0.95
N TRP A 4 0.30 15.54 0.23
CA TRP A 4 0.31 14.10 0.50
C TRP A 4 1.66 13.56 1.00
N VAL A 5 1.60 12.59 1.92
CA VAL A 5 2.73 11.74 2.33
C VAL A 5 2.42 10.29 1.95
N LEU A 6 3.17 9.72 1.00
CA LEU A 6 2.86 8.42 0.41
C LEU A 6 4.10 7.54 0.29
N PHE A 7 3.92 6.28 -0.11
CA PHE A 7 5.05 5.41 -0.45
C PHE A 7 5.94 5.99 -1.55
N PRO A 8 7.21 5.55 -1.67
CA PRO A 8 8.14 6.02 -2.69
C PRO A 8 7.58 5.79 -4.09
N GLU A 9 7.94 6.65 -5.04
CA GLU A 9 7.44 6.62 -6.43
C GLU A 9 7.70 5.30 -7.15
N SER A 10 8.81 4.64 -6.80
CA SER A 10 9.17 3.31 -7.33
C SER A 10 8.24 2.19 -6.88
N SER A 11 7.47 2.39 -5.80
CA SER A 11 6.62 1.35 -5.23
C SER A 11 5.33 1.13 -6.04
N ASN A 12 4.94 -0.13 -6.19
CA ASN A 12 3.68 -0.47 -6.87
C ASN A 12 2.48 0.13 -6.12
N THR A 13 2.51 0.11 -4.79
CA THR A 13 1.47 0.69 -3.93
C THR A 13 1.27 2.18 -4.21
N ARG A 14 2.36 2.95 -4.37
CA ARG A 14 2.27 4.37 -4.74
C ARG A 14 1.60 4.60 -6.09
N LYS A 15 1.91 3.78 -7.11
CA LYS A 15 1.29 3.89 -8.44
C LYS A 15 -0.22 3.67 -8.37
N ILE A 16 -0.65 2.63 -7.64
CA ILE A 16 -2.06 2.31 -7.47
C ILE A 16 -2.80 3.41 -6.70
N ILE A 17 -2.22 3.92 -5.61
CA ILE A 17 -2.80 5.03 -4.84
C ILE A 17 -2.92 6.30 -5.70
N SER A 18 -1.85 6.65 -6.43
CA SER A 18 -1.83 7.86 -7.25
C SER A 18 -2.87 7.80 -8.37
N ALA A 19 -3.08 6.63 -8.97
CA ALA A 19 -4.12 6.42 -9.97
C ALA A 19 -5.53 6.61 -9.36
N ALA A 20 -5.82 5.97 -8.22
CA ALA A 20 -7.10 6.10 -7.54
C ALA A 20 -7.41 7.54 -7.08
N LEU A 21 -6.39 8.28 -6.62
CA LEU A 21 -6.53 9.69 -6.25
C LEU A 21 -6.83 10.57 -7.47
N LYS A 22 -6.13 10.33 -8.60
CA LYS A 22 -6.37 11.05 -9.86
C LYS A 22 -7.76 10.79 -10.44
N GLU A 23 -8.23 9.54 -10.40
CA GLU A 23 -9.59 9.17 -10.83
C GLU A 23 -10.67 9.91 -10.03
N ARG A 24 -10.39 10.21 -8.76
CA ARG A 24 -11.27 11.00 -7.88
C ARG A 24 -11.06 12.52 -8.00
N GLY A 25 -10.29 12.98 -8.98
CA GLY A 25 -10.03 14.40 -9.23
C GLY A 25 -9.10 15.07 -8.23
N SER A 26 -8.35 14.31 -7.43
CA SER A 26 -7.36 14.88 -6.50
C SER A 26 -6.01 15.11 -7.18
N SER A 27 -5.44 16.29 -7.00
CA SER A 27 -4.03 16.55 -7.31
C SER A 27 -3.14 15.75 -6.36
N VAL A 28 -2.19 15.00 -6.93
CA VAL A 28 -1.24 14.18 -6.15
C VAL A 28 0.07 14.95 -6.05
N GLU A 29 0.10 15.99 -5.21
CA GLU A 29 1.32 16.68 -4.81
C GLU A 29 1.88 16.03 -3.55
N VAL A 30 3.06 15.41 -3.66
CA VAL A 30 3.67 14.66 -2.56
C VAL A 30 4.83 15.44 -1.99
N VAL A 31 4.74 15.70 -0.69
CA VAL A 31 5.71 16.51 0.06
C VAL A 31 6.73 15.67 0.82
N ALA A 32 6.41 14.40 1.08
CA ALA A 32 7.34 13.43 1.65
C ALA A 32 6.96 12.00 1.26
N ASP A 33 7.95 11.11 1.28
CA ASP A 33 7.74 9.68 1.08
C ASP A 33 8.52 8.81 2.05
N SER A 34 7.97 7.62 2.31
CA SER A 34 8.63 6.59 3.12
C SER A 34 8.15 5.20 2.72
N PRO A 35 9.06 4.19 2.63
CA PRO A 35 8.67 2.81 2.40
C PRO A 35 7.95 2.18 3.61
N GLN A 36 8.04 2.82 4.78
CA GLN A 36 7.53 2.32 6.05
C GLN A 36 6.13 2.90 6.35
N PRO A 37 5.07 2.08 6.38
CA PRO A 37 3.71 2.54 6.69
C PRO A 37 3.61 3.26 8.04
N GLU A 38 4.35 2.81 9.05
CA GLU A 38 4.42 3.40 10.38
C GLU A 38 4.96 4.84 10.36
N VAL A 39 5.95 5.12 9.51
CA VAL A 39 6.49 6.47 9.34
C VAL A 39 5.46 7.38 8.67
N LEU A 40 4.75 6.86 7.66
CA LEU A 40 3.66 7.61 7.01
C LEU A 40 2.55 7.96 8.01
N LYS A 41 2.18 7.04 8.90
CA LYS A 41 1.21 7.31 9.97
C LYS A 41 1.67 8.43 10.89
N GLU A 42 2.93 8.41 11.32
CA GLU A 42 3.43 9.48 12.20
C GLU A 42 3.53 10.82 11.50
N MET A 43 3.90 10.85 10.21
CA MET A 43 3.88 12.09 9.44
C MET A 43 2.47 12.70 9.36
N VAL A 44 1.43 11.86 9.22
CA VAL A 44 0.03 12.31 9.27
C VAL A 44 -0.35 12.80 10.67
N ASN A 45 0.01 12.06 11.72
CA ASN A 45 -0.25 12.47 13.11
C ASN A 45 0.42 13.81 13.47
N LEU A 46 1.59 14.08 12.88
CA LEU A 46 2.31 15.34 13.01
C LEU A 46 1.76 16.47 12.13
N GLY A 47 0.75 16.21 11.30
CA GLY A 47 0.10 17.21 10.44
C GLY A 47 0.85 17.54 9.15
N ILE A 48 1.83 16.71 8.75
CA ILE A 48 2.68 16.95 7.56
C ILE A 48 1.88 16.79 6.26
N GLY A 49 0.84 15.96 6.28
CA GLY A 49 -0.03 15.80 5.12
C GLY A 49 -1.03 14.66 5.28
N TRP A 50 -1.63 14.27 4.17
CA TRP A 50 -2.60 13.19 4.08
C TRP A 50 -1.93 11.92 3.54
N THR A 51 -2.39 10.75 3.97
CA THR A 51 -1.91 9.47 3.45
C THR A 51 -3.04 8.54 3.03
N VAL A 52 -2.69 7.50 2.30
CA VAL A 52 -3.58 6.39 1.95
C VAL A 52 -2.88 5.10 2.32
N LEU A 53 -3.48 4.33 3.21
CA LEU A 53 -2.96 3.05 3.68
C LEU A 53 -4.02 1.95 3.51
N PRO A 54 -3.60 0.69 3.24
CA PRO A 54 -4.47 -0.47 3.45
C PRO A 54 -5.01 -0.49 4.88
N ASN A 55 -6.27 -0.90 5.09
CA ASN A 55 -6.91 -0.92 6.42
C ASN A 55 -6.04 -1.60 7.48
N VAL A 56 -5.49 -2.77 7.15
CA VAL A 56 -4.58 -3.52 8.04
C VAL A 56 -3.36 -2.71 8.50
N GLN A 57 -2.88 -1.76 7.71
CA GLN A 57 -1.74 -0.91 8.07
C GLN A 57 -2.19 0.38 8.78
N ALA A 58 -3.39 0.88 8.47
CA ALA A 58 -3.97 2.06 9.10
C ALA A 58 -4.43 1.80 10.55
N GLU A 59 -4.92 0.59 10.81
CA GLU A 59 -5.51 0.16 12.10
C GLU A 59 -4.49 -0.48 13.04
N ASP A 60 -3.33 -0.93 12.54
CA ASP A 60 -2.32 -1.62 13.34
C ASP A 60 -1.32 -0.64 14.02
N GLY A 61 -0.79 -1.03 15.19
CA GLY A 61 0.24 -0.28 15.92
C GLY A 61 -0.27 0.72 16.98
N PRO A 62 0.66 1.45 17.65
CA PRO A 62 0.39 2.20 18.89
C PRO A 62 -0.45 3.48 18.71
N ARG A 63 -0.59 3.98 17.49
CA ARG A 63 -1.45 5.13 17.13
C ARG A 63 -2.21 4.80 15.84
N PRO A 64 -3.35 4.11 15.93
CA PRO A 64 -4.18 3.84 14.77
C PRO A 64 -4.71 5.16 14.20
N LEU A 65 -4.69 5.30 12.87
CA LEU A 65 -5.30 6.46 12.23
C LEU A 65 -6.81 6.29 12.24
N THR A 66 -7.56 7.31 12.66
CA THR A 66 -9.01 7.33 12.46
C THR A 66 -9.30 7.60 10.98
N PRO A 67 -9.93 6.68 10.23
CA PRO A 67 -10.18 6.88 8.82
C PRO A 67 -11.13 8.07 8.61
N SER A 68 -10.69 9.08 7.85
CA SER A 68 -11.55 10.21 7.49
C SER A 68 -12.48 9.89 6.31
N SER A 69 -12.08 8.96 5.43
CA SER A 69 -12.89 8.38 4.36
C SER A 69 -12.23 7.13 3.75
N ILE A 70 -13.03 6.16 3.32
CA ILE A 70 -12.53 4.95 2.63
C ILE A 70 -12.37 5.26 1.13
N LEU A 71 -11.13 5.20 0.62
CA LEU A 71 -10.83 5.52 -0.77
C LEU A 71 -11.06 4.34 -1.74
N SER A 72 -10.85 3.10 -1.30
CA SER A 72 -11.11 1.89 -2.09
C SER A 72 -11.00 0.63 -1.21
N THR A 73 -11.75 -0.43 -1.53
CA THR A 73 -11.67 -1.74 -0.85
C THR A 73 -10.86 -2.71 -1.71
N ARG A 74 -9.84 -3.36 -1.15
CA ARG A 74 -9.02 -4.34 -1.88
C ARG A 74 -9.33 -5.76 -1.40
N ASN A 75 -9.82 -6.62 -2.30
CA ASN A 75 -9.93 -8.04 -2.05
C ASN A 75 -8.51 -8.64 -1.96
N LEU A 76 -8.11 -9.04 -0.75
CA LEU A 76 -6.87 -9.79 -0.54
C LEU A 76 -7.17 -11.26 -0.86
N ILE A 77 -6.53 -11.80 -1.90
CA ILE A 77 -6.64 -13.20 -2.29
C ILE A 77 -5.38 -13.91 -1.79
N VAL A 78 -5.56 -14.99 -1.03
CA VAL A 78 -4.46 -15.89 -0.68
C VAL A 78 -4.08 -16.70 -1.92
N ALA A 79 -2.82 -16.60 -2.33
CA ALA A 79 -2.25 -17.40 -3.41
C ALA A 79 -0.97 -18.09 -2.92
N PHE A 80 -0.82 -19.37 -3.25
CA PHE A 80 0.41 -20.13 -3.02
C PHE A 80 0.87 -20.73 -4.34
N ALA A 81 2.18 -20.77 -4.57
CA ALA A 81 2.74 -21.43 -5.75
C ALA A 81 2.57 -22.95 -5.63
N ARG A 82 1.92 -23.59 -6.61
CA ARG A 82 1.94 -25.05 -6.73
C ARG A 82 3.32 -25.49 -7.22
N MET A 83 4.10 -26.13 -6.35
CA MET A 83 5.30 -26.85 -6.78
C MET A 83 4.87 -28.11 -7.54
N GLN A 84 5.05 -28.11 -8.87
CA GLN A 84 4.94 -29.33 -9.68
C GLN A 84 6.14 -30.24 -9.38
N LEU A 85 5.92 -31.30 -8.61
CA LEU A 85 6.87 -32.41 -8.53
C LEU A 85 6.92 -33.09 -9.91
N LYS A 86 7.93 -32.74 -10.70
CA LYS A 86 8.28 -33.51 -11.89
C LYS A 86 8.87 -34.83 -11.42
N VAL A 87 8.04 -35.89 -11.40
CA VAL A 87 8.52 -37.27 -11.31
C VAL A 87 9.48 -37.47 -12.48
N ARG A 88 10.79 -37.42 -12.22
CA ARG A 88 11.78 -37.90 -13.17
C ARG A 88 11.63 -39.41 -13.18
N GLN A 89 11.06 -39.95 -14.26
CA GLN A 89 11.31 -41.34 -14.62
C GLN A 89 12.82 -41.49 -14.80
N CYS A 90 13.44 -42.33 -13.97
CA CYS A 90 14.79 -42.82 -14.21
C CYS A 90 14.71 -43.82 -15.37
N TYR A 91 15.33 -43.48 -16.51
CA TYR A 91 15.71 -44.44 -17.55
C TYR A 91 17.24 -44.52 -17.61
N HIS A 92 17.79 -45.66 -17.20
CA HIS A 92 19.08 -46.27 -17.55
C HIS A 92 19.18 -47.57 -16.71
N PHE A 93 19.38 -48.79 -17.20
CA PHE A 93 19.76 -49.35 -18.51
C PHE A 93 18.90 -50.60 -18.77
#